data_AF-A0A1B6IBA2-F1
#
_entry.id   AF-A0A1B6IBA2-F1
#
_cell.length_a   1.000
_cell.length_b   1.000
_cell.length_c   1.000
_cell.angle_alpha   90.00
_cell.angle_beta   90.00
_cell.angle_gamma   90.00
#
_symmetry.space_group_name_H-M   'P 1'
#
loop_
_entity.id
_entity.type
_entity.pdbx_description
1 polymer ?
#
loop_
_entity_poly.entity_id
_entity_poly.type
_entity_poly.pdbx_seq_one_letter_code
_entity_poly.pdbx_strand_id
1 'polypeptide(L)'
;KINLVAMAIGNGFSDAKTQSDYGNYLYYLGLVDDAGKNEYKRIYDSFLAAVEDESWIKAYIYQNTFIGYLYEKYVSHAVSVYNYLPDNSKEPQTWNEFIQSSKARKSLHVGSLPLQEEGFVYESWIKAYIYQNTFIGYLYEKYVSHAVSVYNYLPDNSKEPQTW
;
A
#
# COMPACT_ATOMS: atom_id res chain seq x y z
N LYS A 1 0.97 32.67 -3.00
CA LYS A 1 1.64 31.81 -1.99
C LYS A 1 0.56 31.00 -1.29
N ILE A 2 0.62 29.67 -1.31
CA ILE A 2 -0.35 28.81 -0.60
C ILE A 2 0.15 28.65 0.84
N ASN A 3 -0.74 28.83 1.83
CA ASN A 3 -0.45 28.61 3.24
C ASN A 3 -0.87 27.18 3.61
N LEU A 4 0.07 26.24 3.62
CA LEU A 4 -0.20 24.89 4.09
C LEU A 4 -0.33 24.94 5.62
N VAL A 5 -1.46 24.49 6.17
CA VAL A 5 -1.72 24.53 7.62
C VAL A 5 -1.71 23.14 8.26
N ALA A 6 -2.02 22.10 7.48
CA ALA A 6 -2.06 20.73 7.95
C ALA A 6 -1.93 19.73 6.80
N MET A 7 -1.59 18.48 7.13
CA MET A 7 -1.57 17.34 6.22
C MET A 7 -2.15 16.10 6.89
N ALA A 8 -2.98 15.35 6.15
CA ALA A 8 -3.55 14.08 6.59
C ALA A 8 -3.12 12.97 5.62
N ILE A 9 -2.55 11.89 6.16
CA ILE A 9 -2.06 10.74 5.39
C ILE A 9 -2.70 9.47 5.96
N GLY A 10 -3.59 8.85 5.19
CA GLY A 10 -4.23 7.58 5.54
C GLY A 10 -3.54 6.40 4.89
N ASN A 11 -3.24 5.35 5.67
CA ASN A 11 -2.61 4.10 5.18
C ASN A 11 -1.36 4.32 4.30
N GLY A 12 -0.59 5.38 4.58
CA GLY A 12 0.53 5.79 3.73
C GLY A 12 1.75 4.87 3.85
N PHE A 13 2.47 4.68 2.74
CA PHE A 13 3.78 4.04 2.71
C PHE A 13 4.88 5.11 2.72
N SER A 14 5.46 5.34 3.89
CA SER A 14 6.34 6.50 4.18
C SER A 14 7.70 6.13 4.77
N ASP A 15 7.81 4.95 5.37
CA ASP A 15 9.05 4.35 5.83
C ASP A 15 9.10 2.92 5.30
N ALA A 16 9.77 2.76 4.16
CA ALA A 16 9.80 1.48 3.48
C ALA A 16 10.52 0.39 4.28
N LYS A 17 11.49 0.74 5.14
CA LYS A 17 12.20 -0.25 5.96
C LYS A 17 11.24 -0.79 7.01
N THR A 18 10.68 0.06 7.86
CA THR A 18 9.83 -0.40 8.98
C THR A 18 8.47 -0.92 8.53
N GLN A 19 7.88 -0.38 7.47
CA GLN A 19 6.55 -0.78 6.99
C GLN A 19 6.56 -2.03 6.09
N SER A 20 7.73 -2.57 5.74
CA SER A 20 7.84 -3.78 4.93
C SER A 20 8.03 -5.07 5.74
N ASP A 21 7.94 -5.02 7.07
CA ASP A 21 7.95 -6.22 7.94
C ASP A 21 6.58 -6.92 7.96
N TYR A 22 6.18 -7.47 6.80
CA TYR A 22 4.90 -8.15 6.62
C TYR A 22 4.81 -9.44 7.45
N GLY A 23 5.95 -10.10 7.70
CA GLY A 23 5.97 -11.37 8.43
C GLY A 23 5.47 -11.22 9.86
N ASN A 24 5.96 -10.23 10.61
CA ASN A 24 5.48 -9.96 11.95
C ASN A 24 4.01 -9.52 11.96
N TYR A 25 3.62 -8.64 11.02
CA TYR A 25 2.25 -8.15 10.92
C TYR A 25 1.24 -9.30 10.70
N LEU A 26 1.49 -10.15 9.70
CA LEU A 26 0.62 -11.28 9.38
C LEU A 26 0.60 -12.32 10.50
N TYR A 27 1.73 -12.53 11.18
CA TYR A 27 1.81 -13.44 12.33
C TYR A 27 0.95 -12.96 13.49
N TYR A 28 0.98 -11.66 13.81
CA TYR A 28 0.15 -11.10 14.88
C TYR A 28 -1.35 -11.12 14.55
N LEU A 29 -1.71 -11.11 13.27
CA LEU A 29 -3.09 -11.34 12.83
C LEU A 29 -3.51 -12.81 12.84
N GLY A 30 -2.58 -13.75 13.09
CA GLY A 30 -2.84 -15.19 13.02
C GLY A 30 -3.01 -15.71 11.58
N LEU A 31 -2.60 -14.93 10.57
CA LEU A 31 -2.70 -15.30 9.16
C LEU A 31 -1.55 -16.19 8.68
N VAL A 32 -0.43 -16.22 9.41
CA VAL A 32 0.69 -17.12 9.15
C VAL A 32 1.20 -17.73 10.44
N ASP A 33 1.76 -18.93 10.34
CA ASP A 33 2.44 -19.62 11.43
C ASP A 33 3.93 -19.24 11.52
N ASP A 34 4.67 -19.93 12.38
CA ASP A 34 6.11 -19.70 12.55
C ASP A 34 6.90 -19.99 11.26
N ALA A 35 6.48 -20.96 10.44
CA ALA A 35 7.15 -21.27 9.17
C ALA A 35 6.97 -20.12 8.18
N GLY A 36 5.74 -19.61 8.03
CA GLY A 36 5.45 -18.43 7.23
C GLY A 36 6.23 -17.21 7.70
N LYS A 37 6.14 -16.88 9.00
CA LYS A 37 6.88 -15.77 9.61
C LYS A 37 8.38 -15.83 9.31
N ASN A 38 8.99 -17.01 9.47
CA ASN A 38 10.43 -17.19 9.25
C ASN A 38 10.81 -17.01 7.77
N GLU A 39 9.99 -17.47 6.82
CA GLU A 39 10.27 -17.25 5.41
C GLU A 39 10.09 -15.79 5.00
N TYR A 40 9.05 -15.11 5.49
CA TYR A 40 8.89 -13.66 5.32
C TYR A 40 10.11 -12.91 5.85
N LYS A 41 10.58 -13.24 7.06
CA LYS A 41 11.77 -12.63 7.65
C LYS A 41 13.01 -12.80 6.77
N ARG A 42 13.24 -13.98 6.20
CA ARG A 42 14.38 -14.23 5.30
C ARG A 42 14.36 -13.32 4.07
N ILE A 43 13.19 -13.13 3.46
CA ILE A 43 13.04 -12.23 2.30
C ILE A 43 13.13 -10.76 2.73
N TYR A 44 12.58 -10.41 3.91
CA TYR A 44 12.72 -9.08 4.50
C TYR A 44 14.16 -8.69 4.79
N ASP A 45 14.98 -9.60 5.31
CA ASP A 45 16.41 -9.34 5.52
C ASP A 45 17.14 -9.12 4.18
N SER A 46 16.76 -9.85 3.12
CA SER A 46 17.27 -9.61 1.75
C SER A 46 16.83 -8.27 1.18
N PHE A 47 15.59 -7.86 1.45
CA PHE A 47 15.06 -6.55 1.11
C PHE A 47 15.86 -5.43 1.80
N LEU A 48 16.09 -5.53 3.11
CA LEU A 48 16.87 -4.55 3.86
C LEU A 48 18.29 -4.42 3.32
N ALA A 49 18.95 -5.54 3.03
CA ALA A 49 20.28 -5.53 2.42
C ALA A 49 20.27 -4.84 1.05
N ALA A 50 19.27 -5.13 0.20
CA ALA A 50 19.14 -4.47 -1.09
C ALA A 50 18.84 -2.96 -0.98
N VAL A 51 18.08 -2.53 0.03
CA VAL A 51 17.83 -1.11 0.30
C VAL A 51 19.11 -0.42 0.78
N GLU A 52 19.89 -1.07 1.65
CA GLU A 52 21.16 -0.52 2.16
C GLU A 52 22.23 -0.43 1.07
N ASP A 53 22.28 -1.41 0.16
CA ASP A 53 23.15 -1.41 -1.02
C ASP A 53 22.63 -0.52 -2.17
N GLU A 54 21.58 0.27 -1.94
CA GLU A 54 20.90 1.11 -2.94
C GLU A 54 20.47 0.36 -4.22
N SER A 55 20.28 -0.97 -4.10
CA SER A 55 19.91 -1.87 -5.18
C SER A 55 18.39 -1.88 -5.38
N TRP A 56 17.82 -0.75 -5.83
CA TRP A 56 16.38 -0.49 -5.85
C TRP A 56 15.54 -1.53 -6.61
N ILE A 57 16.03 -2.02 -7.74
CA ILE A 57 15.34 -3.07 -8.51
C ILE A 57 15.28 -4.38 -7.71
N LYS A 58 16.36 -4.75 -6.99
CA LYS A 58 16.35 -5.94 -6.14
C LYS A 58 15.43 -5.76 -4.95
N ALA A 59 15.47 -4.59 -4.29
CA ALA A 59 14.56 -4.24 -3.21
C ALA A 59 13.09 -4.35 -3.67
N TYR A 60 12.76 -3.85 -4.86
CA TYR A 60 11.44 -4.01 -5.46
C TYR A 60 11.03 -5.47 -5.63
N ILE A 61 11.90 -6.30 -6.20
CA ILE A 61 11.62 -7.73 -6.40
C ILE A 61 11.35 -8.43 -5.07
N TYR A 62 12.16 -8.17 -4.04
CA TYR A 62 11.94 -8.73 -2.70
C TYR A 62 10.63 -8.22 -2.09
N GLN A 63 10.31 -6.93 -2.23
CA GLN A 63 9.08 -6.38 -1.68
C GLN A 63 7.82 -6.98 -2.34
N ASN A 64 7.80 -7.11 -3.66
CA ASN A 64 6.65 -7.73 -4.36
C ASN A 64 6.43 -9.18 -3.94
N THR A 65 7.49 -9.86 -3.52
CA THR A 65 7.40 -11.24 -3.04
C THR A 65 6.52 -11.35 -1.79
N PHE A 66 6.41 -10.29 -0.98
CA PHE A 66 5.60 -10.27 0.25
C PHE A 66 4.09 -10.37 0.00
N ILE A 67 3.56 -9.62 -0.97
CA ILE A 67 2.12 -9.62 -1.34
C ILE A 67 1.81 -10.52 -2.55
N GLY A 68 2.85 -10.98 -3.25
CA GLY A 68 2.77 -11.96 -4.33
C GLY A 68 2.93 -13.38 -3.80
N TYR A 69 4.07 -14.00 -4.12
CA TYR A 69 4.33 -15.43 -3.88
C TYR A 69 4.14 -15.86 -2.41
N LEU A 70 4.70 -15.13 -1.44
CA LEU A 70 4.58 -15.54 -0.03
C LEU A 70 3.15 -15.42 0.48
N TYR A 71 2.44 -14.39 0.03
CA TYR A 71 1.05 -14.20 0.46
C TYR A 71 0.16 -15.31 -0.06
N GLU A 72 0.31 -15.68 -1.33
CA GLU A 72 -0.42 -16.81 -1.89
C GLU A 72 -0.06 -18.11 -1.18
N LYS A 73 1.22 -18.33 -0.89
CA LYS A 73 1.71 -19.55 -0.24
C LYS A 73 1.18 -19.72 1.19
N TYR A 74 1.15 -18.65 1.99
CA TYR A 74 0.89 -18.73 3.43
C TYR A 74 -0.48 -18.24 3.87
N VAL A 75 -1.10 -17.32 3.13
CA VAL A 75 -2.39 -16.72 3.48
C VAL A 75 -3.49 -17.13 2.51
N SER A 76 -3.15 -17.36 1.23
CA SER A 76 -4.06 -17.39 0.08
C SER A 76 -4.57 -15.99 -0.30
N HIS A 77 -4.54 -15.66 -1.60
CA HIS A 77 -5.14 -14.45 -2.16
C HIS A 77 -6.67 -14.38 -1.99
N ALA A 78 -7.29 -15.36 -1.33
CA ALA A 78 -8.66 -15.27 -0.82
C ALA A 78 -8.82 -14.17 0.25
N VAL A 79 -7.78 -13.85 1.01
CA VAL A 79 -7.76 -12.73 1.97
C VAL A 79 -7.21 -11.49 1.28
N SER A 80 -7.97 -10.40 1.22
CA SER A 80 -7.51 -9.17 0.56
C SER A 80 -6.36 -8.52 1.32
N VAL A 81 -5.31 -8.12 0.59
CA VAL A 81 -4.18 -7.34 1.13
C VAL A 81 -4.60 -5.94 1.61
N TYR A 82 -5.75 -5.45 1.15
CA TYR A 82 -6.32 -4.16 1.55
C TYR A 82 -7.26 -4.26 2.75
N ASN A 83 -7.88 -5.43 2.95
CA ASN A 83 -8.81 -5.68 4.05
C ASN A 83 -8.85 -7.17 4.35
N TYR A 84 -8.31 -7.58 5.49
CA TYR A 84 -8.29 -8.98 5.91
C TYR A 84 -9.62 -9.48 6.47
N LEU A 85 -10.60 -8.59 6.70
CA LEU A 85 -11.95 -9.02 7.06
C LEU A 85 -12.74 -9.45 5.83
N PRO A 86 -13.62 -10.47 5.95
CA PRO A 86 -14.53 -10.85 4.89
C PRO A 86 -15.35 -9.64 4.43
N ASP A 87 -15.33 -9.36 3.13
CA ASP A 87 -16.18 -8.34 2.51
C ASP A 87 -17.33 -9.01 1.76
N ASN A 88 -18.51 -8.90 2.36
CA ASN A 88 -19.75 -9.48 1.84
C ASN A 88 -20.43 -8.53 0.83
N SER A 89 -19.90 -7.33 0.66
CA SER A 89 -20.54 -6.19 -0.01
C SER A 89 -19.67 -5.64 -1.13
N LYS A 90 -19.48 -6.43 -2.18
CA LYS A 90 -18.96 -5.85 -3.43
C LYS A 90 -20.09 -5.12 -4.14
N GLU A 91 -20.38 -3.90 -3.68
CA GLU A 91 -21.08 -2.93 -4.51
C GLU A 91 -20.29 -2.79 -5.82
N PRO A 92 -20.94 -2.94 -6.99
CA PRO A 92 -20.23 -2.84 -8.26
C PRO A 92 -19.56 -1.47 -8.40
N GLN A 93 -18.25 -1.47 -8.67
CA GLN A 93 -17.45 -0.27 -8.85
C GLN A 93 -17.75 0.37 -10.22
N THR A 94 -18.84 1.13 -10.32
CA THR A 94 -19.30 1.78 -11.58
C THR A 94 -18.64 3.13 -11.85
N TRP A 95 -17.72 3.58 -10.99
CA TRP A 95 -17.11 4.91 -11.11
C TRP A 95 -16.34 5.08 -12.43
N ASN A 96 -15.70 4.01 -12.93
CA ASN A 96 -14.92 4.06 -14.16
C ASN A 96 -15.83 4.27 -15.39
N GLU A 97 -17.02 3.65 -15.39
CA GLU A 97 -18.05 3.91 -16.40
C GLU A 97 -18.57 5.34 -16.30
N PHE A 98 -18.86 5.78 -15.07
CA PHE A 98 -19.36 7.13 -14.80
C PHE A 98 -18.38 8.22 -15.30
N ILE A 99 -17.10 8.12 -14.92
CA ILE A 99 -16.09 9.13 -15.25
C ILE A 99 -15.79 9.20 -16.75
N GLN A 100 -15.96 8.08 -17.45
CA GLN A 100 -15.78 8.01 -18.90
C GLN A 100 -17.02 8.45 -19.69
N SER A 101 -18.18 8.62 -19.05
CA SER A 101 -19.40 9.08 -19.71
C SER A 101 -19.22 10.45 -20.39
N SER A 102 -19.82 10.63 -21.57
CA SER A 102 -19.78 11.91 -22.31
C SER A 102 -20.24 13.09 -21.48
N LYS A 103 -21.20 12.88 -20.57
CA LYS A 103 -21.70 13.93 -19.66
C LYS A 103 -20.63 14.31 -18.64
N ALA A 104 -20.08 13.35 -17.89
CA ALA A 104 -19.05 13.62 -16.89
C ALA A 104 -17.80 14.26 -17.50
N ARG A 105 -17.31 13.72 -18.62
CA ARG A 105 -16.12 14.25 -19.30
C ARG A 105 -16.30 15.67 -19.83
N LYS A 106 -17.46 15.99 -20.40
CA LYS A 106 -17.79 17.37 -20.82
C LYS A 106 -17.84 18.32 -19.63
N SER A 107 -18.46 17.90 -18.52
CA SER A 107 -18.55 18.70 -17.29
C SER A 107 -17.21 18.92 -16.60
N LEU A 108 -16.28 17.97 -16.70
CA LEU A 108 -14.92 18.08 -16.14
C LEU A 108 -13.93 18.79 -17.07
N HIS A 109 -14.31 19.06 -18.32
CA HIS A 109 -13.46 19.71 -19.34
C HIS A 109 -12.14 18.97 -19.63
N VAL A 110 -12.14 17.64 -19.54
CA VAL A 110 -10.93 16.78 -19.71
C VAL A 110 -10.61 16.40 -21.17
N GLY A 111 -11.33 16.97 -22.14
CA GLY A 111 -11.14 16.68 -23.57
C GLY A 111 -11.49 15.23 -23.93
N SER A 112 -10.84 14.69 -24.96
CA SER A 112 -11.12 13.35 -25.52
C SER A 112 -10.17 12.25 -25.07
N LEU A 113 -9.12 12.54 -24.30
CA LEU A 113 -8.13 11.55 -23.86
C LEU A 113 -8.77 10.55 -22.87
N PRO A 114 -8.92 9.26 -23.19
CA PRO A 114 -9.50 8.27 -22.27
C PRO A 114 -8.72 8.24 -20.95
N LEU A 115 -9.40 7.82 -19.88
CA LEU A 115 -8.72 7.59 -18.61
C LEU A 115 -7.63 6.53 -18.85
N GLN A 116 -6.38 6.85 -18.50
CA GLN A 116 -5.26 5.93 -18.64
C GLN A 116 -5.10 5.13 -17.35
N GLU A 117 -4.74 3.86 -17.48
CA GLU A 117 -4.42 3.03 -16.32
C GLU A 117 -3.05 3.44 -15.74
N GLU A 118 -2.91 3.29 -14.42
CA GLU A 118 -1.82 3.85 -13.61
C GLU A 118 -0.43 3.22 -13.88
N GLY A 119 -0.38 2.12 -14.64
CA GLY A 119 0.79 1.24 -14.73
C GLY A 119 2.07 1.89 -15.27
N PHE A 120 1.98 2.80 -16.24
CA PHE A 120 3.19 3.40 -16.85
C PHE A 120 3.98 4.28 -15.88
N VAL A 121 3.27 5.08 -15.07
CA VAL A 121 3.88 5.95 -14.06
C VAL A 121 4.44 5.11 -12.92
N TYR A 122 3.69 4.09 -12.48
CA TYR A 122 4.09 3.17 -11.42
C TYR A 122 5.43 2.47 -11.75
N GLU A 123 5.53 1.86 -12.92
CA GLU A 123 6.73 1.16 -13.39
C GLU A 123 7.95 2.07 -13.52
N SER A 124 7.72 3.33 -13.89
CA SER A 124 8.78 4.33 -14.04
C SER A 124 9.27 4.84 -12.70
N TRP A 125 8.36 5.03 -11.74
CA TRP A 125 8.65 5.56 -10.41
C TRP A 125 9.36 4.54 -9.51
N ILE A 126 8.93 3.29 -9.56
CA ILE A 126 9.40 2.27 -8.60
C ILE A 126 10.86 1.87 -8.80
N LYS A 127 11.33 1.91 -10.04
CA LYS A 127 12.73 1.63 -10.40
C LYS A 127 13.70 2.70 -9.89
N ALA A 128 13.19 3.88 -9.54
CA ALA A 128 14.00 5.06 -9.35
C ALA A 128 13.81 5.78 -8.02
N TYR A 129 12.74 5.59 -7.23
CA TYR A 129 12.49 6.50 -6.09
C TYR A 129 11.85 5.90 -4.83
N ILE A 130 11.16 4.76 -4.91
CA ILE A 130 10.28 4.33 -3.79
C ILE A 130 11.04 4.01 -2.48
N TYR A 131 12.32 3.64 -2.58
CA TYR A 131 13.15 3.24 -1.42
C TYR A 131 14.27 4.23 -1.10
N GLN A 132 14.48 5.26 -1.94
CA GLN A 132 15.62 6.18 -1.83
C GLN A 132 15.52 7.13 -0.64
N ASN A 133 14.31 7.39 -0.15
CA ASN A 133 14.09 8.31 0.96
C ASN A 133 12.96 7.79 1.85
N THR A 134 13.18 7.80 3.16
CA THR A 134 12.06 7.73 4.10
C THR A 134 11.30 9.04 3.98
N PHE A 135 10.17 9.02 3.28
CA PHE A 135 9.26 10.18 3.18
C PHE A 135 8.96 10.76 4.57
N ILE A 136 8.94 9.90 5.61
CA ILE A 136 8.78 10.32 7.00
C ILE A 136 9.92 11.24 7.51
N GLY A 137 11.17 11.03 7.08
CA GLY A 137 12.30 11.91 7.44
C GLY A 137 12.16 13.30 6.83
N TYR A 138 11.77 13.36 5.55
CA TYR A 138 11.47 14.62 4.88
C TYR A 138 10.25 15.33 5.47
N LEU A 139 9.20 14.58 5.83
CA LEU A 139 8.03 15.14 6.51
C LEU A 139 8.42 15.78 7.84
N TYR A 140 9.26 15.08 8.62
CA TYR A 140 9.77 15.60 9.88
C TYR A 140 10.57 16.89 9.65
N GLU A 141 11.60 16.88 8.80
CA GLU A 141 12.44 18.06 8.60
C GLU A 141 11.69 19.29 8.09
N LYS A 142 10.73 19.11 7.18
CA LYS A 142 10.10 20.22 6.47
C LYS A 142 8.79 20.69 7.10
N TYR A 143 8.09 19.81 7.81
CA TYR A 143 6.74 20.06 8.29
C TYR A 143 6.58 19.82 9.80
N VAL A 144 7.64 19.65 10.59
CA VAL A 144 7.56 19.56 12.07
C VAL A 144 6.83 20.75 12.71
N SER A 145 6.81 21.91 12.05
CA SER A 145 6.06 23.11 12.49
C SER A 145 4.57 23.10 12.12
N HIS A 146 4.09 22.08 11.42
CA HIS A 146 2.72 21.95 10.94
C HIS A 146 2.03 20.73 11.55
N ALA A 147 0.70 20.77 11.67
CA ALA A 147 -0.06 19.61 12.11
C ALA A 147 -0.05 18.51 11.04
N VAL A 148 0.59 17.37 11.34
CA VAL A 148 0.58 16.17 10.49
C VAL A 148 -0.16 15.05 11.22
N SER A 149 -1.22 14.53 10.59
CA SER A 149 -1.97 13.38 11.10
C SER A 149 -1.70 12.16 10.21
N VAL A 150 -1.03 11.16 10.78
CA VAL A 150 -0.86 9.83 10.16
C VAL A 150 -1.84 8.88 10.82
N TYR A 151 -2.74 8.28 10.05
CA TYR A 151 -3.75 7.37 10.58
C TYR A 151 -3.80 6.08 9.76
N ASN A 152 -4.00 4.97 10.45
CA ASN A 152 -4.21 3.66 9.86
C ASN A 152 -5.60 3.17 10.26
N TYR A 153 -6.39 2.72 9.29
CA TYR A 153 -7.60 1.97 9.58
C TYR A 153 -7.22 0.53 9.87
N LEU A 154 -7.51 0.06 11.09
CA LEU A 154 -7.56 -1.37 11.39
C LEU A 154 -9.03 -1.79 11.29
N PRO A 155 -9.37 -2.74 10.41
CA PRO A 155 -10.70 -3.32 10.36
C PRO A 155 -11.17 -3.78 11.76
N ASP A 156 -12.38 -3.39 12.13
CA ASP A 156 -12.97 -3.70 13.44
C ASP A 156 -13.40 -5.17 13.54
N ASN A 157 -12.66 -5.95 14.34
CA ASN A 157 -12.93 -7.37 14.58
C ASN A 157 -13.99 -7.62 15.67
N SER A 158 -14.59 -6.58 16.27
CA SER A 158 -15.51 -6.71 17.41
C SER A 158 -16.95 -7.08 17.03
N LYS A 159 -17.27 -7.11 15.73
CA LYS A 159 -18.58 -7.57 15.25
C LYS A 159 -18.58 -9.08 15.16
N GLU A 160 -19.35 -9.73 16.03
CA GLU A 160 -19.57 -11.19 16.01
C GLU A 160 -19.91 -11.68 14.60
N PRO A 161 -19.43 -12.88 14.20
CA PRO A 161 -19.85 -13.47 12.94
C PRO A 161 -21.36 -13.63 12.96
N GLN A 162 -22.04 -12.94 12.04
CA GLN A 162 -23.45 -13.17 11.77
C GLN A 162 -23.60 -14.64 11.36
N THR A 163 -24.08 -15.47 12.29
CA THR A 163 -24.40 -16.87 12.04
C THR A 163 -25.57 -16.93 11.08
N TRP A 164 -25.40 -17.66 9.99
CA TRP A 164 -26.42 -17.98 8.99
C TRP A 164 -27.52 -18.87 9.58
#